data_AF-A0A969GBI0-F1
#
_entry.id   AF-A0A969GBI0-F1
#
_cell.length_a   1.000
_cell.length_b   1.000
_cell.length_c   1.000
_cell.angle_alpha   90.00
_cell.angle_beta   90.00
_cell.angle_gamma   90.00
#
_symmetry.space_group_name_H-M   'P 1'
#
loop_
_entity.id
_entity.type
_entity.pdbx_description
1 polymer ?
#
loop_
_entity_poly.entity_id
_entity_poly.type
_entity_poly.pdbx_seq_one_letter_code
_entity_poly.pdbx_strand_id
1 'polypeptide(L)'
;MSIWFTEELHPYYRKGIRIKKILADEQTQYQHLQFVETEFFGNAMILDGIIQLTERDNMGYHEMIVHVPMLAVGKPKRVLIVGGG
;
A
#
# COMPACT_ATOMS: atom_id res chain seq x y z
N MET A 1 -10.16 12.86 17.52
CA MET A 1 -10.16 13.80 16.37
C MET A 1 -9.89 12.97 15.13
N SER A 2 -10.70 13.09 14.08
CA SER A 2 -10.44 12.40 12.81
C SER A 2 -9.33 13.13 12.07
N ILE A 3 -8.21 12.45 11.80
CA ILE A 3 -7.06 13.03 11.08
C ILE A 3 -7.21 12.67 9.60
N TRP A 4 -7.04 13.64 8.71
CA TRP A 4 -6.91 13.36 7.28
C TRP A 4 -5.44 13.19 6.93
N PHE A 5 -5.12 12.07 6.29
CA PHE A 5 -3.85 11.87 5.62
C PHE A 5 -4.01 12.20 4.14
N THR A 6 -3.08 12.97 3.61
CA THR A 6 -3.06 13.41 2.22
C THR A 6 -1.76 12.92 1.58
N GLU A 7 -1.90 12.01 0.62
CA GLU A 7 -0.80 11.57 -0.24
C GLU A 7 -0.57 12.59 -1.36
N GLU A 8 0.69 12.96 -1.57
CA GLU A 8 1.14 13.93 -2.58
C GLU A 8 2.17 13.32 -3.55
N LEU A 9 1.87 12.14 -4.10
CA LEU A 9 2.76 11.47 -5.07
C LEU A 9 2.97 12.29 -6.36
N HIS A 10 1.96 13.06 -6.76
CA HIS A 10 1.96 13.81 -8.00
C HIS A 10 1.78 15.32 -7.75
N PRO A 11 2.40 16.20 -8.56
CA PRO A 11 2.33 17.65 -8.35
C PRO A 11 0.93 18.25 -8.59
N TYR A 12 0.04 17.54 -9.27
CA TYR A 12 -1.28 18.03 -9.70
C TYR A 12 -2.46 17.23 -9.15
N TYR A 13 -2.18 16.18 -8.37
CA TYR A 13 -3.20 15.28 -7.83
C TYR A 13 -2.84 14.88 -6.41
N ARG A 14 -3.83 14.90 -5.52
CA ARG A 14 -3.69 14.47 -4.14
C ARG A 14 -4.80 13.49 -3.79
N LYS A 15 -4.47 12.49 -2.97
CA LYS A 15 -5.43 11.49 -2.45
C LYS A 15 -5.55 11.66 -0.95
N GLY A 16 -6.78 11.88 -0.47
CA GLY A 16 -7.08 12.02 0.96
C GLY A 16 -7.77 10.78 1.51
N ILE A 17 -7.31 10.28 2.67
CA ILE A 17 -8.00 9.24 3.45
C ILE A 17 -8.15 9.66 4.91
N ARG A 18 -9.26 9.29 5.54
CA ARG A 18 -9.46 9.54 6.97
C ARG A 18 -8.81 8.43 7.78
N ILE A 19 -7.95 8.83 8.71
CA ILE A 19 -7.31 7.98 9.71
C ILE A 19 -8.15 7.99 10.97
N LYS A 20 -8.41 6.78 11.47
CA LYS A 20 -9.03 6.52 12.77
C LYS A 20 -7.99 6.49 13.88
N LYS A 21 -6.86 5.80 13.67
CA LYS A 21 -5.71 5.80 14.59
C LYS A 21 -4.41 5.42 13.88
N ILE A 22 -3.29 5.91 14.40
CA ILE A 22 -1.95 5.47 14.00
C ILE A 22 -1.60 4.21 14.80
N LEU A 23 -1.12 3.16 14.13
CA LEU A 23 -0.74 1.87 14.71
C LEU A 23 0.77 1.79 14.93
N ALA A 24 1.54 2.30 13.97
CA ALA A 24 3.00 2.40 14.04
C ALA A 24 3.46 3.62 13.21
N ASP A 25 4.55 4.24 13.64
CA ASP A 25 5.19 5.38 12.98
C ASP A 25 6.69 5.35 13.30
N GLU A 26 7.50 4.93 12.34
CA GLU A 26 8.90 4.59 12.56
C GLU A 26 9.78 5.03 11.38
N GLN A 27 10.90 5.69 11.67
CA GLN A 27 11.96 5.89 10.68
C GLN A 27 12.86 4.66 10.65
N THR A 28 12.89 3.95 9.52
CA THR A 28 13.83 2.85 9.30
C THR A 28 15.13 3.37 8.69
N GLN A 29 16.12 2.49 8.50
CA GLN A 29 17.36 2.84 7.78
C GLN A 29 17.13 3.20 6.30
N TYR A 30 15.96 2.87 5.73
CA TYR A 30 15.66 3.05 4.30
C TYR A 30 14.56 4.09 4.02
N GLN A 31 13.53 4.11 4.86
CA GLN A 31 12.29 4.84 4.60
C GLN A 31 11.49 5.08 5.89
N HIS A 32 10.62 6.07 5.88
CA HIS A 32 9.64 6.33 6.92
C HIS A 32 8.44 5.39 6.75
N LEU A 33 8.20 4.55 7.75
CA LEU A 33 7.12 3.55 7.76
C LEU A 33 6.00 4.02 8.69
N GLN A 34 4.77 4.00 8.18
CA GLN A 34 3.58 4.18 9.01
C GLN A 34 2.55 3.07 8.73
N PHE A 35 1.97 2.54 9.81
CA PHE A 35 0.77 1.72 9.75
C PHE A 35 -0.37 2.49 10.39
N VAL A 36 -1.51 2.56 9.72
CA VAL A 36 -2.67 3.33 10.18
C VAL A 36 -3.95 2.52 10.01
N GLU A 37 -4.88 2.64 10.95
CA GLU A 37 -6.25 2.18 10.77
C GLU A 37 -7.05 3.33 10.12
N THR A 38 -7.62 3.08 8.95
CA THR A 38 -8.44 4.06 8.22
C THR A 38 -9.92 3.88 8.54
N GLU A 39 -10.75 4.89 8.30
CA GLU A 39 -12.19 4.82 8.54
C GLU A 39 -12.94 3.89 7.57
N PHE A 40 -12.37 3.60 6.38
CA PHE A 40 -13.08 2.89 5.31
C PHE A 40 -12.30 1.72 4.69
N PHE A 41 -10.98 1.86 4.54
CA PHE A 41 -10.13 0.92 3.82
C PHE A 41 -9.47 -0.15 4.71
N GLY A 42 -9.81 -0.16 6.01
CA GLY A 42 -9.15 -1.01 7.00
C GLY A 42 -7.76 -0.47 7.34
N ASN A 43 -6.83 -1.36 7.68
CA ASN A 43 -5.44 -0.99 7.89
C ASN A 43 -4.76 -0.61 6.56
N ALA A 44 -3.87 0.37 6.61
CA ALA A 44 -3.07 0.81 5.48
C ALA A 44 -1.59 0.91 5.88
N MET A 45 -0.72 0.54 4.94
CA MET A 45 0.72 0.76 5.04
C MET A 45 1.13 1.96 4.18
N ILE A 46 1.94 2.84 4.75
CA ILE A 46 2.43 4.06 4.11
C ILE A 46 3.95 4.05 4.23
N LEU A 47 4.63 4.30 3.11
CA LEU A 47 6.09 4.43 3.03
C LEU A 47 6.42 5.80 2.45
N ASP A 48 7.23 6.58 3.15
CA ASP A 48 7.64 7.95 2.76
C ASP A 48 6.46 8.84 2.34
N GLY A 49 5.33 8.73 3.05
CA GLY A 49 4.12 9.50 2.77
C GLY A 49 3.29 9.00 1.57
N ILE A 50 3.59 7.82 1.02
CA ILE A 50 2.86 7.20 -0.10
C ILE A 50 2.18 5.91 0.37
N ILE A 51 0.87 5.77 0.13
CA ILE A 51 0.10 4.57 0.46
C ILE A 51 0.58 3.42 -0.43
N GLN A 52 1.05 2.34 0.18
CA GLN A 52 1.50 1.15 -0.53
C GLN A 52 0.33 0.18 -0.77
N LEU A 53 -0.45 -0.08 0.28
CA LEU A 53 -1.62 -0.96 0.21
C LEU A 53 -2.62 -0.68 1.33
N THR A 54 -3.87 -1.05 1.08
CA THR A 54 -4.93 -1.08 2.10
C THR A 54 -5.58 -2.45 2.17
N GLU A 55 -6.07 -2.86 3.34
CA GLU A 55 -6.72 -4.17 3.50
C GLU A 55 -7.90 -4.37 2.53
N ARG A 56 -8.66 -3.31 2.25
CA ARG A 56 -9.91 -3.43 1.50
C ARG A 56 -9.73 -3.55 -0.02
N ASP A 57 -8.68 -2.98 -0.60
CA ASP A 57 -8.54 -2.88 -2.06
C ASP A 57 -7.24 -3.47 -2.65
N ASN A 58 -6.29 -3.90 -1.81
CA ASN A 58 -5.00 -4.41 -2.28
C ASN A 58 -5.13 -5.60 -3.25
N MET A 59 -6.22 -6.36 -3.19
CA MET A 59 -6.47 -7.49 -4.10
C MET A 59 -6.44 -7.06 -5.57
N GLY A 60 -6.90 -5.85 -5.89
CA GLY A 60 -6.90 -5.35 -7.27
C GLY A 60 -5.49 -5.18 -7.83
N TYR A 61 -4.52 -4.81 -6.99
CA TYR A 61 -3.12 -4.75 -7.38
C TYR A 61 -2.48 -6.14 -7.37
N HIS A 62 -2.59 -6.87 -6.25
CA HIS A 62 -1.89 -8.14 -6.05
C HIS A 62 -2.38 -9.25 -6.98
N GLU A 63 -3.69 -9.39 -7.18
CA GLU A 63 -4.22 -10.40 -8.11
C GLU A 63 -3.81 -10.10 -9.54
N MET A 64 -3.84 -8.83 -9.95
CA MET A 64 -3.49 -8.45 -11.32
C MET A 64 -1.99 -8.62 -11.58
N ILE A 65 -1.12 -8.18 -10.67
CA ILE A 65 0.33 -8.30 -10.86
C ILE A 65 0.82 -9.75 -10.75
N VAL A 66 0.12 -10.61 -10.01
CA VAL A 66 0.47 -12.03 -9.86
C VAL A 66 -0.21 -12.89 -10.91
N HIS A 67 -1.54 -12.91 -10.98
CA HIS A 67 -2.26 -13.91 -11.75
C HIS A 67 -2.15 -13.70 -13.26
N VAL A 68 -2.13 -12.46 -13.74
CA VAL A 68 -1.99 -12.18 -15.18
C VAL A 68 -0.72 -12.82 -15.77
N PRO A 69 0.50 -12.56 -15.25
CA PRO A 69 1.70 -13.19 -15.80
C PRO A 69 1.75 -14.70 -15.53
N MET A 70 1.27 -15.17 -14.37
CA MET A 70 1.28 -16.61 -14.06
C MET A 70 0.37 -17.42 -15.01
N LEU A 71 -0.80 -16.88 -15.35
CA LEU A 71 -1.72 -17.49 -16.30
C LEU A 71 -1.17 -17.45 -17.73
N ALA A 72 -0.49 -16.36 -18.11
CA ALA A 72 0.14 -16.25 -19.43
C ALA A 72 1.27 -17.27 -19.64
N VAL A 73 2.06 -17.57 -18.59
CA VAL A 73 3.13 -18.58 -18.63
C VAL A 73 2.59 -20.01 -18.48
N GLY A 74 1.43 -20.18 -17.85
CA GLY A 74 0.69 -21.44 -17.72
C GLY A 74 1.23 -22.43 -16.68
N LYS A 75 2.54 -22.73 -16.70
CA LYS A 75 3.18 -23.64 -15.72
C LYS A 75 4.47 -23.03 -15.14
N PRO A 76 4.39 -21.88 -14.45
CA PRO A 76 5.57 -21.27 -13.83
C PRO A 76 6.22 -22.24 -12.82
N LYS A 77 7.54 -22.36 -12.86
CA LYS A 77 8.34 -23.23 -11.97
C LYS A 77 9.33 -22.48 -11.09
N ARG A 78 9.75 -21.29 -11.52
CA ARG A 78 10.64 -20.39 -10.79
C ARG A 78 10.15 -18.97 -11.02
N VAL A 79 9.98 -18.23 -9.93
CA VAL A 79 9.45 -16.85 -9.92
C VAL A 79 10.40 -16.01 -9.08
N LEU A 80 10.74 -14.82 -9.56
CA LEU A 80 11.47 -13.80 -8.82
C LEU A 80 10.51 -12.68 -8.47
N ILE A 81 10.45 -12.31 -7.20
CA ILE A 81 9.75 -11.12 -6.70
C ILE A 81 10.82 -10.18 -6.18
N VAL A 82 10.79 -8.92 -6.63
CA VAL A 82 11.66 -7.86 -6.15
C VAL A 82 10.78 -6.84 -5.43
N GLY A 83 11.10 -6.55 -4.17
CA GLY A 83 10.16 -5.88 -3.26
C GLY A 83 9.24 -6.90 -2.59
N GLY A 84 7.95 -6.58 -2.47
CA GLY A 84 6.96 -7.44 -1.80
C GLY A 84 6.74 -7.12 -0.32
N GLY A 85 7.14 -5.91 0.10
CA GLY A 85 6.46 -5.24 1.21
C GLY A 85 5.04 -4.89 0.83
#